data_AF-A0A7L2X0S9-F1
#
_entry.id   AF-A0A7L2X0S9-F1
#
_cell.length_a   1.000
_cell.length_b   1.000
_cell.length_c   1.000
_cell.angle_alpha   90.00
_cell.angle_beta   90.00
_cell.angle_gamma   90.00
#
_symmetry.space_group_name_H-M   'P 1'
#
loop_
_entity.id
_entity.type
_entity.pdbx_description
1 polymer ?
#
loop_
_entity_poly.entity_id
_entity_poly.type
_entity_poly.pdbx_seq_one_letter_code
_entity_poly.pdbx_strand_id
1 'polypeptide(L)'
;MLCRMHLAPFASSSLATRLGTVRTLWPHAETIFTELQQEMEKAREFMSSFEQLLSSQGAAALERAPSTSAALTQGSGEGFSICQDVKNFAPEQLSVKVVGRKVVLVGQKETQNVDEKGSFSYKYEVLKREWDVPEEVDAEALTCSLSKEGQLRIEAPRLALPAAPERNVPIQVSPAVPQPGPASEDGA
;
A
#
# COMPACT_ATOMS: atom_id res chain seq x y z
N MET A 1 -63.69 -4.89 11.62
CA MET A 1 -64.47 -6.13 11.75
C MET A 1 -63.69 -7.25 11.09
N LEU A 2 -63.77 -8.48 11.61
CA LEU A 2 -63.04 -9.64 11.07
C LEU A 2 -63.73 -10.19 9.82
N CYS A 3 -62.97 -10.60 8.80
CA CYS A 3 -63.41 -11.62 7.84
C CYS A 3 -62.29 -12.63 7.56
N ARG A 4 -62.38 -13.73 8.31
CA ARG A 4 -61.54 -14.92 8.28
C ARG A 4 -61.86 -15.74 7.02
N MET A 5 -61.00 -15.71 6.01
CA MET A 5 -61.16 -16.56 4.82
C MET A 5 -60.59 -17.96 5.05
N HIS A 6 -61.32 -18.96 4.55
CA HIS A 6 -61.15 -20.37 4.88
C HIS A 6 -60.06 -21.03 4.01
N LEU A 7 -59.42 -22.09 4.54
CA LEU A 7 -58.58 -22.98 3.75
C LEU A 7 -59.41 -24.05 3.01
N ALA A 8 -58.81 -24.58 1.95
CA ALA A 8 -59.12 -25.84 1.26
C ALA A 8 -60.35 -25.89 0.32
N PRO A 9 -60.41 -26.87 -0.62
CA PRO A 9 -59.36 -27.78 -1.09
C PRO A 9 -59.08 -27.67 -2.61
N PHE A 10 -58.05 -28.40 -3.06
CA PHE A 10 -57.77 -28.64 -4.47
C PHE A 10 -58.97 -29.27 -5.19
N ALA A 11 -59.45 -28.63 -6.26
CA ALA A 11 -60.31 -29.26 -7.25
C ALA A 11 -59.46 -29.63 -8.48
N SER A 12 -59.28 -30.93 -8.70
CA SER A 12 -58.68 -31.45 -9.93
C SER A 12 -59.55 -31.08 -11.14
N SER A 13 -58.97 -30.50 -12.18
CA SER A 13 -59.61 -30.46 -13.50
C SER A 13 -58.56 -30.51 -14.61
N SER A 14 -58.50 -31.67 -15.27
CA SER A 14 -57.61 -31.94 -16.39
C SER A 14 -58.08 -31.23 -17.66
N LEU A 15 -57.55 -30.04 -17.93
CA LEU A 15 -57.71 -29.35 -19.22
C LEU A 15 -56.36 -28.98 -19.87
N ALA A 16 -55.45 -29.95 -19.91
CA ALA A 16 -54.39 -29.94 -20.90
C ALA A 16 -54.98 -30.36 -22.26
N THR A 17 -55.20 -29.40 -23.17
CA THR A 17 -54.82 -29.45 -24.61
C THR A 17 -55.15 -28.08 -25.23
N ARG A 18 -54.25 -27.55 -26.07
CA ARG A 18 -54.35 -26.26 -26.81
C ARG A 18 -54.03 -24.97 -26.03
N LEU A 19 -52.77 -24.81 -25.65
CA LEU A 19 -51.96 -23.66 -26.09
C LEU A 19 -50.53 -24.16 -26.35
N GLY A 20 -49.87 -23.62 -27.38
CA GLY A 20 -48.65 -24.21 -27.92
C GLY A 20 -47.41 -24.02 -27.04
N THR A 21 -46.38 -24.84 -27.27
CA THR A 21 -45.05 -24.73 -26.67
C THR A 21 -44.34 -23.44 -27.09
N VAL A 22 -44.61 -22.35 -26.38
CA VAL A 22 -43.62 -21.28 -26.20
C VAL A 22 -42.76 -21.69 -25.01
N ARG A 23 -41.63 -22.34 -25.31
CA ARG A 23 -40.65 -22.73 -24.30
C ARG A 23 -40.09 -21.47 -23.65
N THR A 24 -40.10 -21.43 -22.32
CA THR A 24 -39.28 -20.51 -21.53
C THR A 24 -37.82 -20.84 -21.79
N LEU A 25 -37.18 -20.10 -22.72
CA LEU A 25 -35.74 -20.19 -23.01
C LEU A 25 -34.88 -19.39 -22.03
N TRP A 26 -35.41 -19.09 -20.84
CA TRP A 26 -34.62 -18.57 -19.72
C TRP A 26 -34.19 -19.76 -18.86
N PRO A 27 -32.89 -19.97 -18.59
CA PRO A 27 -32.43 -20.98 -17.65
C PRO A 27 -33.02 -20.69 -16.27
N HIS A 28 -33.36 -21.74 -15.50
CA HIS A 28 -33.83 -21.55 -14.12
C HIS A 28 -32.76 -20.82 -13.31
N ALA A 29 -33.18 -19.83 -12.50
CA ALA A 29 -32.27 -18.99 -11.73
C ALA A 29 -31.33 -19.81 -10.81
N GLU A 30 -31.83 -20.95 -10.32
CA GLU A 30 -31.07 -21.96 -9.56
C GLU A 30 -29.74 -22.32 -10.24
N THR A 31 -29.72 -22.60 -11.55
CA THR A 31 -28.50 -23.08 -12.23
C THR A 31 -27.43 -22.00 -12.38
N ILE A 32 -27.85 -20.73 -12.52
CA ILE A 32 -26.91 -19.59 -12.58
C ILE A 32 -26.31 -19.33 -11.20
N PHE A 33 -27.12 -19.43 -10.14
CA PHE A 33 -26.66 -19.17 -8.77
C PHE A 33 -25.71 -20.27 -8.29
N THR A 34 -25.99 -21.55 -8.57
CA THR A 34 -25.08 -22.66 -8.20
C THR A 34 -23.74 -22.58 -8.92
N GLU A 35 -23.73 -22.25 -10.23
CA GLU A 35 -22.49 -22.11 -11.01
C GLU A 35 -21.62 -20.97 -10.45
N LEU A 36 -22.25 -19.82 -10.15
CA LEU A 36 -21.55 -18.66 -9.60
C LEU A 36 -21.04 -18.91 -8.18
N GLN A 37 -21.83 -19.55 -7.31
CA GLN A 37 -21.36 -19.95 -5.98
C GLN A 37 -20.19 -20.94 -6.07
N GLN A 38 -20.26 -21.92 -6.97
CA GLN A 38 -19.19 -22.90 -7.15
C GLN A 38 -17.89 -22.29 -7.67
N GLU A 39 -17.96 -21.31 -8.59
CA GLU A 39 -16.78 -20.52 -8.98
C GLU A 39 -16.22 -19.72 -7.80
N MET A 40 -17.06 -19.12 -6.95
CA MET A 40 -16.58 -18.41 -5.75
C MET A 40 -15.94 -19.35 -4.72
N GLU A 41 -16.48 -20.55 -4.51
CA GLU A 41 -15.87 -21.55 -3.63
C GLU A 41 -14.55 -22.08 -4.18
N LYS A 42 -14.48 -22.38 -5.47
CA LYS A 42 -13.26 -22.81 -6.16
C LYS A 42 -12.19 -21.71 -6.18
N ALA A 43 -12.58 -20.44 -6.34
CA ALA A 43 -11.67 -19.31 -6.21
C ALA A 43 -11.15 -19.15 -4.76
N ARG A 44 -12.03 -19.34 -3.76
CA ARG A 44 -11.65 -19.34 -2.34
C ARG A 44 -10.67 -20.48 -2.01
N GLU A 45 -10.89 -21.68 -2.53
CA GLU A 45 -9.99 -22.83 -2.39
C GLU A 45 -8.64 -22.60 -3.09
N PHE A 46 -8.64 -22.03 -4.29
CA PHE A 46 -7.41 -21.66 -5.01
C PHE A 46 -6.58 -20.64 -4.22
N MET A 47 -7.21 -19.58 -3.70
CA MET A 47 -6.53 -18.59 -2.86
C MET A 47 -6.05 -19.19 -1.53
N SER A 48 -6.83 -20.07 -0.90
CA SER A 48 -6.43 -20.79 0.32
C SER A 48 -5.24 -21.75 0.09
N SER A 49 -5.20 -22.41 -1.06
CA SER A 49 -4.08 -23.27 -1.46
C SER A 49 -2.82 -22.44 -1.73
N PHE A 50 -2.98 -21.25 -2.31
CA PHE A 50 -1.89 -20.29 -2.51
C PHE A 50 -1.36 -19.72 -1.18
N GLU A 51 -2.25 -19.35 -0.25
CA GLU A 51 -1.91 -18.98 1.14
C GLU A 51 -1.16 -20.10 1.87
N GLN A 52 -1.56 -21.37 1.71
CA GLN A 52 -0.84 -22.52 2.28
C GLN A 52 0.51 -22.77 1.61
N LEU A 53 0.66 -22.51 0.31
CA LEU A 53 1.95 -22.52 -0.39
C LEU A 53 2.89 -21.42 0.15
N LEU A 54 2.39 -20.21 0.36
CA LEU A 54 3.13 -19.11 0.98
C LEU A 54 3.50 -19.42 2.44
N SER A 55 2.59 -20.06 3.19
CA SER A 55 2.77 -20.37 4.62
C SER A 55 3.69 -21.57 4.88
N SER A 56 3.72 -22.57 3.98
CA SER A 56 4.60 -23.73 4.09
C SER A 56 6.04 -23.43 3.67
N GLN A 57 6.27 -22.39 2.87
CA GLN A 57 7.60 -21.96 2.44
C GLN A 57 8.20 -20.94 3.43
N GLY A 58 8.34 -21.38 4.68
CA GLY A 58 8.94 -20.60 5.76
C GLY A 58 10.42 -20.29 5.55
N ALA A 59 10.71 -19.07 5.08
CA ALA A 59 11.98 -18.34 5.22
C ALA A 59 13.27 -18.97 4.63
N ALA A 60 13.52 -18.75 3.33
CA ALA A 60 14.85 -18.34 2.84
C ALA A 60 14.82 -17.76 1.40
N ALA A 61 15.47 -16.59 1.23
CA ALA A 61 15.99 -15.99 -0.02
C ALA A 61 15.02 -15.55 -1.16
N LEU A 62 14.96 -14.21 -1.38
CA LEU A 62 15.08 -13.48 -2.67
C LEU A 62 14.36 -14.08 -3.92
N GLU A 63 13.52 -13.44 -4.72
CA GLU A 63 13.29 -12.03 -5.14
C GLU A 63 11.86 -11.96 -5.76
N ARG A 64 11.14 -10.83 -5.88
CA ARG A 64 11.48 -9.42 -5.70
C ARG A 64 10.29 -8.63 -5.15
N ALA A 65 10.55 -7.65 -4.30
CA ALA A 65 9.79 -6.40 -4.33
C ALA A 65 10.44 -5.48 -5.39
N PRO A 66 9.72 -4.51 -6.00
CA PRO A 66 10.37 -3.30 -6.48
C PRO A 66 10.87 -2.52 -5.26
N SER A 67 11.96 -3.00 -4.68
CA SER A 67 12.96 -2.19 -4.00
C SER A 67 13.65 -1.38 -5.09
N THR A 68 12.91 -0.43 -5.66
CA THR A 68 13.50 0.86 -5.98
C THR A 68 14.16 1.30 -4.69
N SER A 69 15.48 1.13 -4.64
CA SER A 69 16.31 1.67 -3.57
C SER A 69 16.11 3.18 -3.64
N ALA A 70 15.14 3.67 -2.87
CA ALA A 70 15.01 5.07 -2.56
C ALA A 70 16.25 5.37 -1.74
N ALA A 71 17.31 5.78 -2.43
CA ALA A 71 18.54 6.24 -1.81
C ALA A 71 18.18 7.51 -1.05
N LEU A 72 17.80 7.33 0.22
CA LEU A 72 17.79 8.39 1.20
C LEU A 72 19.25 8.80 1.37
N THR A 73 19.69 9.76 0.56
CA THR A 73 21.04 10.33 0.62
C THR A 73 21.16 11.22 1.85
N GLN A 74 21.06 10.61 3.03
CA GLN A 74 21.40 11.22 4.31
C GLN A 74 22.92 11.34 4.42
N GLY A 75 23.49 12.27 3.65
CA GLY A 75 24.93 12.50 3.61
C GLY A 75 25.25 13.91 3.15
N SER A 76 25.95 14.67 3.99
CA SER A 76 26.50 16.01 3.70
C SER A 76 25.48 17.14 3.46
N GLY A 77 24.75 17.54 4.51
CA GLY A 77 24.11 18.87 4.60
C GLY A 77 22.85 19.10 3.75
N GLU A 78 22.64 18.33 2.69
CA GLU A 78 21.50 18.49 1.79
C GLU A 78 20.21 17.84 2.34
N GLY A 79 19.35 18.66 2.95
CA GLY A 79 17.90 18.46 3.02
C GLY A 79 17.36 17.06 3.35
N PHE A 80 16.26 16.76 2.65
CA PHE A 80 15.57 15.48 2.53
C PHE A 80 15.27 15.29 1.05
N SER A 81 15.62 14.12 0.49
CA SER A 81 15.40 13.80 -0.92
C SER A 81 14.99 12.33 -1.08
N ILE A 82 13.96 12.09 -1.90
CA ILE A 82 13.46 10.77 -2.27
C ILE A 82 13.36 10.71 -3.79
N CYS A 83 13.88 9.64 -4.38
CA CYS A 83 13.62 9.26 -5.78
C CYS A 83 12.82 7.96 -5.84
N GLN A 84 11.71 7.96 -6.59
CA GLN A 84 10.81 6.81 -6.77
C GLN A 84 10.48 6.62 -8.25
N ASP A 85 10.67 5.40 -8.77
CA ASP A 85 10.18 5.02 -10.11
C ASP A 85 8.65 4.91 -10.07
N VAL A 86 7.98 5.62 -10.99
CA VAL A 86 6.53 5.69 -11.14
C VAL A 86 6.08 5.53 -12.60
N LYS A 87 6.96 5.07 -13.51
CA LYS A 87 6.76 5.07 -14.97
C LYS A 87 5.51 4.37 -15.51
N ASN A 88 4.86 3.54 -14.69
CA ASN A 88 3.62 2.86 -15.05
C ASN A 88 2.36 3.76 -14.90
N PHE A 89 2.49 4.91 -14.23
CA PHE A 89 1.42 5.86 -13.91
C PHE A 89 1.65 7.20 -14.63
N ALA A 90 0.56 7.82 -15.08
CA ALA A 90 0.59 9.19 -15.60
C ALA A 90 0.69 10.23 -14.46
N PRO A 91 1.16 11.46 -14.71
CA PRO A 91 1.25 12.50 -13.67
C PRO A 91 -0.07 12.75 -12.93
N GLU A 92 -1.19 12.70 -13.64
CA GLU A 92 -2.55 12.95 -13.14
C GLU A 92 -3.08 11.79 -12.27
N GLN A 93 -2.45 10.62 -12.39
CA GLN A 93 -2.75 9.41 -11.61
C GLN A 93 -1.99 9.35 -10.29
N LEU A 94 -1.07 10.31 -10.05
CA LEU A 94 -0.20 10.37 -8.88
C LEU A 94 -0.62 11.50 -7.94
N SER A 95 -0.49 11.27 -6.63
CA SER A 95 -0.75 12.25 -5.60
C SER A 95 0.29 12.10 -4.49
N VAL A 96 1.04 13.18 -4.23
CA VAL A 96 1.93 13.32 -3.07
C VAL A 96 1.23 14.19 -2.04
N LYS A 97 1.20 13.75 -0.78
CA LYS A 97 0.61 14.48 0.34
C LYS A 97 1.50 14.37 1.56
N VAL A 98 1.56 15.43 2.37
CA VAL A 98 2.14 15.38 3.71
C VAL A 98 1.02 15.13 4.72
N VAL A 99 1.17 14.13 5.57
CA VAL A 99 0.23 13.77 6.64
C VAL A 99 1.00 13.69 7.95
N GLY A 100 0.88 14.72 8.79
CA GLY A 100 1.73 14.87 9.97
C GLY A 100 3.21 15.04 9.56
N ARG A 101 4.08 14.13 10.00
CA ARG A 101 5.50 14.08 9.61
C ARG A 101 5.81 12.96 8.60
N LYS A 102 4.85 12.63 7.73
CA LYS A 102 5.00 11.57 6.72
C LYS A 102 4.65 12.08 5.33
N VAL A 103 5.51 11.78 4.35
CA VAL A 103 5.21 11.94 2.92
C VAL A 103 4.54 10.68 2.43
N VAL A 104 3.33 10.81 1.89
CA VAL A 104 2.55 9.70 1.31
C VAL A 104 2.42 9.93 -0.19
N LEU A 105 2.94 8.99 -0.98
CA LEU A 105 2.71 8.89 -2.42
C LEU A 105 1.63 7.84 -2.68
N VAL A 106 0.60 8.23 -3.43
CA VAL A 106 -0.43 7.34 -3.95
C VAL A 106 -0.47 7.44 -5.46
N GLY A 107 -0.44 6.31 -6.15
CA GLY A 107 -0.75 6.18 -7.58
C GLY A 107 -1.99 5.33 -7.79
N GLN A 108 -2.92 5.76 -8.64
CA GLN A 108 -4.13 5.00 -8.99
C GLN A 108 -4.35 5.06 -10.49
N LYS A 109 -4.36 3.89 -11.15
CA LYS A 109 -4.51 3.78 -12.59
C LYS A 109 -5.60 2.78 -12.92
N GLU A 110 -6.54 3.22 -13.73
CA GLU A 110 -7.58 2.40 -14.34
C GLU A 110 -7.22 2.17 -15.81
N THR A 111 -7.47 0.97 -16.34
CA THR A 111 -7.24 0.65 -17.75
C THR A 111 -8.30 -0.35 -18.20
N GLN A 112 -9.14 0.09 -19.13
CA GLN A 112 -10.09 -0.76 -19.85
C GLN A 112 -9.53 -1.01 -21.25
N ASN A 113 -9.43 -2.28 -21.64
CA ASN A 113 -9.16 -2.65 -23.03
C ASN A 113 -10.39 -3.36 -23.60
N VAL A 114 -10.66 -3.17 -24.88
CA VAL A 114 -11.70 -3.90 -25.60
C VAL A 114 -11.05 -4.60 -26.79
N ASP A 115 -11.18 -5.92 -26.86
CA ASP A 115 -10.66 -6.73 -27.94
C ASP A 115 -11.52 -6.57 -29.20
N GLU A 116 -10.96 -6.87 -30.37
CA GLU A 116 -11.67 -6.84 -31.67
C GLU A 116 -12.95 -7.71 -31.71
N LYS A 117 -13.05 -8.68 -30.78
CA LYS A 117 -14.19 -9.60 -30.61
C LYS A 117 -15.28 -9.07 -29.67
N GLY A 118 -15.12 -7.87 -29.10
CA GLY A 118 -16.07 -7.26 -28.15
C GLY A 118 -15.91 -7.69 -26.69
N SER A 119 -14.96 -8.57 -26.38
CA SER A 119 -14.54 -8.83 -25.00
C SER A 119 -13.91 -7.57 -24.39
N PHE A 120 -14.20 -7.27 -23.12
CA PHE A 120 -13.50 -6.22 -22.39
C PHE A 120 -12.68 -6.80 -21.25
N SER A 121 -11.51 -6.21 -21.00
CA SER A 121 -10.73 -6.44 -19.79
C SER A 121 -10.60 -5.14 -19.00
N TYR A 122 -10.63 -5.25 -17.68
CA TYR A 122 -10.53 -4.14 -16.76
C TYR A 122 -9.39 -4.40 -15.78
N LYS A 123 -8.49 -3.42 -15.63
CA LYS A 123 -7.35 -3.48 -14.72
C LYS A 123 -7.31 -2.22 -13.87
N TYR A 124 -7.16 -2.41 -12.56
CA TYR A 124 -6.96 -1.33 -11.59
C TYR A 124 -5.62 -1.55 -10.87
N GLU A 125 -4.72 -0.58 -10.98
CA GLU A 125 -3.36 -0.63 -10.42
C GLU A 125 -3.21 0.45 -9.35
N VAL A 126 -2.65 0.08 -8.19
CA VAL A 126 -2.44 1.00 -7.06
C VAL A 126 -1.00 0.94 -6.60
N LEU A 127 -0.37 2.11 -6.50
CA LEU A 127 0.89 2.33 -5.79
C LEU A 127 0.60 3.06 -4.48
N LYS A 128 1.18 2.60 -3.37
CA LYS A 128 1.24 3.36 -2.12
C LYS A 128 2.66 3.27 -1.56
N ARG A 129 3.23 4.42 -1.21
CA ARG A 129 4.52 4.53 -0.51
C ARG A 129 4.43 5.63 0.54
N GLU A 130 5.18 5.44 1.61
CA GLU A 130 5.22 6.35 2.74
C GLU A 130 6.67 6.47 3.23
N TRP A 131 7.06 7.69 3.61
CA TRP A 131 8.37 7.98 4.19
C TRP A 131 8.23 8.96 5.35
N ASP A 132 8.89 8.67 6.47
CA ASP A 132 8.97 9.58 7.61
C ASP A 132 9.91 10.76 7.32
N VAL A 133 9.51 11.95 7.77
CA VAL A 133 10.23 13.23 7.55
C VAL A 133 10.93 13.63 8.86
N PRO A 134 12.27 13.51 8.96
CA PRO A 134 13.03 13.84 10.17
C PRO A 134 12.76 15.26 10.65
N GLU A 135 12.67 15.50 11.96
CA GLU A 135 12.23 16.79 12.55
C GLU A 135 13.02 18.00 12.02
N GLU A 136 14.31 17.83 11.75
CA GLU A 136 15.24 18.83 11.17
C GLU A 136 14.89 19.30 9.74
N VAL A 137 13.86 18.74 9.11
CA VAL A 137 13.43 19.04 7.73
C VAL A 137 12.18 19.92 7.73
N ASP A 138 12.18 20.94 6.87
CA ASP A 138 11.02 21.79 6.62
C ASP A 138 10.03 21.08 5.69
N ALA A 139 8.96 20.55 6.28
CA ALA A 139 7.92 19.83 5.54
C ALA A 139 6.96 20.76 4.77
N GLU A 140 6.94 22.07 5.06
CA GLU A 140 6.11 23.05 4.36
C GLU A 140 6.79 23.52 3.06
N ALA A 141 8.11 23.64 3.08
CA ALA A 141 8.94 23.91 1.91
C ALA A 141 9.19 22.67 1.01
N LEU A 142 8.37 21.62 1.13
CA LEU A 142 8.49 20.40 0.34
C LEU A 142 8.05 20.63 -1.12
N THR A 143 8.89 20.17 -2.03
CA THR A 143 8.71 20.26 -3.49
C THR A 143 8.65 18.87 -4.10
N CYS A 144 8.02 18.77 -5.27
CA CYS A 144 7.89 17.53 -6.01
C CYS A 144 8.05 17.78 -7.51
N SER A 145 8.79 16.91 -8.20
CA SER A 145 8.99 16.96 -9.65
C SER A 145 8.98 15.54 -10.23
N LEU A 146 8.59 15.42 -11.50
CA LEU A 146 8.51 14.15 -12.23
C LEU A 146 9.29 14.27 -13.53
N SER A 147 10.28 13.39 -13.73
CA SER A 147 11.06 13.33 -14.97
C SER A 147 10.28 12.65 -16.09
N LYS A 148 10.70 12.87 -17.35
CA LYS A 148 10.06 12.27 -18.53
C LYS A 148 10.22 10.74 -18.59
N GLU A 149 11.23 10.23 -17.89
CA GLU A 149 11.59 8.82 -17.74
C GLU A 149 10.75 8.15 -16.63
N GLY A 150 9.85 8.88 -15.98
CA GLY A 150 8.98 8.35 -14.92
C GLY A 150 9.66 8.28 -13.55
N GLN A 151 10.66 9.13 -13.27
CA GLN A 151 11.29 9.23 -11.95
C GLN A 151 10.69 10.41 -11.18
N LEU A 152 9.96 10.11 -10.10
CA LEU A 152 9.43 11.09 -9.17
C LEU A 152 10.51 11.47 -8.15
N ARG A 153 10.75 12.76 -7.97
CA ARG A 153 11.67 13.35 -6.99
C ARG A 153 10.89 14.20 -6.00
N ILE A 154 11.04 13.94 -4.72
CA ILE A 154 10.39 14.67 -3.62
C ILE A 154 11.48 15.21 -2.70
N GLU A 155 11.53 16.53 -2.53
CA GLU A 155 12.66 17.21 -1.89
C GLU A 155 12.23 18.32 -0.96
N ALA A 156 12.90 18.44 0.19
CA ALA A 156 12.62 19.46 1.19
C ALA A 156 13.94 19.96 1.83
N PRO A 157 14.09 21.28 2.10
CA PRO A 157 15.26 21.80 2.77
C PRO A 157 15.27 21.43 4.27
N ARG A 158 16.43 21.59 4.91
CA ARG A 158 16.51 21.58 6.38
C ARG A 158 15.88 22.86 6.92
N LEU A 159 15.25 22.78 8.09
CA LEU A 159 14.81 23.96 8.84
C LEU A 159 16.01 24.89 9.07
N ALA A 160 15.85 26.17 8.76
CA ALA A 160 16.89 27.15 8.97
C ALA A 160 17.14 27.33 10.49
N LEU A 161 18.25 26.76 10.99
CA LEU A 161 18.71 27.05 12.33
C LEU A 161 19.08 28.54 12.40
N PRO A 162 18.59 29.30 13.40
CA PRO A 162 19.01 30.69 13.58
C PRO A 162 20.52 30.72 13.77
N ALA A 163 21.19 31.71 13.16
CA ALA A 163 22.63 31.86 13.23
C ALA A 163 23.09 31.89 14.69
N ALA A 164 23.76 30.82 15.13
CA ALA A 164 24.23 30.71 16.50
C ALA A 164 25.26 31.81 16.77
N PRO A 165 25.09 32.63 17.82
CA PRO A 165 26.06 33.67 18.13
C PRO A 165 27.40 33.04 18.47
N GLU A 166 28.47 33.53 17.84
CA GLU A 166 29.83 33.10 18.12
C GLU A 166 30.15 33.33 19.61
N ARG A 167 30.57 32.28 20.32
CA ARG A 167 31.03 32.40 21.71
C ARG A 167 32.41 31.77 21.85
N ASN A 168 33.29 32.49 22.54
CA ASN A 168 34.57 31.95 22.97
C ASN A 168 34.34 30.87 24.03
N VAL A 169 34.80 29.65 23.78
CA VAL A 169 34.74 28.53 24.75
C VAL A 169 36.13 28.37 25.37
N PRO A 170 36.35 28.72 26.65
CA PRO A 170 37.66 28.62 27.26
C PRO A 170 38.05 27.15 27.48
N ILE A 171 39.25 26.80 27.03
CA ILE A 171 39.84 25.47 27.24
C ILE A 171 40.30 25.36 28.70
N GLN A 172 39.64 24.51 29.50
CA GLN A 172 40.13 24.19 30.83
C GLN A 172 41.14 23.05 30.74
N VAL A 173 42.40 23.35 31.09
CA VAL A 173 43.42 22.33 31.31
C VAL A 173 43.26 21.83 32.74
N SER A 174 42.59 20.70 32.92
CA SER A 174 42.56 20.00 34.20
C SER A 174 43.95 19.45 34.53
N PRO A 175 44.53 19.76 35.70
CA PRO A 175 45.78 19.14 36.10
C PRO A 175 45.55 17.63 36.26
N ALA A 176 46.40 16.83 35.63
CA ALA A 176 46.37 15.38 35.80
C ALA A 176 46.56 15.06 37.30
N VAL A 177 45.57 14.39 37.89
CA VAL A 177 45.62 13.97 39.30
C VAL A 177 46.89 13.14 39.51
N PRO A 178 47.81 13.55 40.40
CA PRO A 178 48.95 12.71 40.75
C PRO A 178 48.40 11.42 41.35
N GLN A 179 48.57 10.29 40.66
CA GLN A 179 48.29 9.00 41.26
C GLN A 179 49.19 8.86 42.50
N PRO A 180 48.65 8.57 43.69
CA PRO A 180 49.47 8.31 44.86
C PRO A 180 50.40 7.14 44.54
N GLY A 181 51.70 7.41 44.46
CA GLY A 181 52.70 6.36 44.35
C GLY A 181 52.57 5.42 45.56
N PRO A 182 52.81 4.11 45.39
CA PRO A 182 52.70 3.17 46.50
C PRO A 182 53.61 3.61 47.64
N ALA A 183 53.03 3.74 48.84
CA ALA A 183 53.79 4.11 50.02
C ALA A 183 54.85 3.03 50.27
N SER A 184 56.12 3.46 50.30
CA SER A 184 57.21 2.61 50.78
C SER A 184 57.01 2.36 52.27
N GLU A 185 56.55 1.16 52.62
CA GLU A 185 56.47 0.71 54.00
C GLU A 185 57.88 0.23 54.41
N ASP A 186 58.52 0.99 55.31
CA ASP A 186 59.87 0.72 55.81
C ASP A 186 59.81 0.37 57.31
N GLY A 187 60.46 -0.74 57.68
CA GLY A 187 60.94 -0.99 59.04
C GLY A 187 60.15 -1.98 59.91
N ALA A 188 60.59 -3.25 59.91
CA ALA A 188 60.83 -4.05 61.13
C ALA A 188 61.66 -5.31 60.80
#